data_AF-A0A9D0YCC5-F1
#
_entry.id   AF-A0A9D0YCC5-F1
#
_cell.length_a   1.000
_cell.length_b   1.000
_cell.length_c   1.000
_cell.angle_alpha   90.00
_cell.angle_beta   90.00
_cell.angle_gamma   90.00
#
_symmetry.space_group_name_H-M   'P 1'
#
loop_
_entity.id
_entity.type
_entity.pdbx_description
1 polymer ?
#
loop_
_entity_poly.entity_id
_entity_poly.type
_entity_poly.pdbx_seq_one_letter_code
_entity_poly.pdbx_strand_id
1 'polypeptide(L)'
;MVVEGGAYGYPDCWGTNGGRRCEGTIPPAAELPSRSSADGLVFYTGDQFPSEYTNNIFITLWGGGDGSTGKNVVRIVLTKVEDRYTARVSNFATGFKHPLPIIVAPDGSLLIGDHGAGTVLRVFYTGF
;
A
#
# COMPACT_ATOMS: atom_id res chain seq x y z
N MET A 1 -13.56 4.44 -5.35
CA MET A 1 -13.48 5.49 -6.39
C MET A 1 -13.44 6.84 -5.68
N VAL A 2 -12.61 7.77 -6.14
CA VAL A 2 -12.63 9.14 -5.62
C VAL A 2 -13.90 9.83 -6.13
N VAL A 3 -14.62 10.50 -5.24
CA VAL A 3 -15.87 11.20 -5.55
C VAL A 3 -15.55 12.67 -5.69
N GLU A 4 -15.88 13.26 -6.83
CA GLU A 4 -15.71 14.69 -7.06
C GLU A 4 -16.51 15.49 -6.02
N GLY A 5 -15.86 16.48 -5.39
CA GLY A 5 -16.45 17.25 -4.29
C GLY A 5 -16.61 16.49 -2.97
N GLY A 6 -16.16 15.23 -2.87
CA GLY A 6 -16.25 14.42 -1.67
C GLY A 6 -15.40 14.96 -0.51
N ALA A 7 -15.96 14.94 0.71
CA ALA A 7 -15.24 15.30 1.93
C ALA A 7 -14.47 14.10 2.49
N TYR A 8 -13.14 14.20 2.60
CA TYR A 8 -12.26 13.11 3.11
C TYR A 8 -11.68 13.40 4.51
N GLY A 9 -12.23 14.40 5.20
CA GLY A 9 -12.02 14.64 6.63
C GLY A 9 -10.91 15.63 7.01
N TYR A 10 -9.84 15.76 6.23
CA TYR A 10 -8.74 16.67 6.58
C TYR A 10 -9.20 18.15 6.67
N PRO A 11 -8.74 18.95 7.64
CA PRO A 11 -7.75 18.65 8.69
C PRO A 11 -8.31 18.07 9.99
N ASP A 12 -9.63 18.02 10.15
CA ASP A 12 -10.26 17.77 11.45
C ASP A 12 -10.49 16.29 11.75
N CYS A 13 -10.70 15.50 10.71
CA CYS A 13 -10.92 14.07 10.75
C CYS A 13 -9.86 13.34 9.92
N TRP A 14 -9.39 12.20 10.41
CA TRP A 14 -8.45 11.32 9.72
C TRP A 14 -8.84 9.86 9.90
N GLY A 15 -8.47 9.03 8.93
CA GLY A 15 -8.85 7.62 8.91
C GLY A 15 -10.37 7.47 8.86
N THR A 16 -10.88 6.44 9.55
CA THR A 16 -12.31 6.14 9.61
C THR A 16 -13.04 7.04 10.61
N ASN A 17 -12.42 7.36 11.76
CA ASN A 17 -13.04 8.21 12.79
C ASN A 17 -12.02 8.75 13.82
N GLY A 18 -10.79 9.04 13.41
CA GLY A 18 -9.68 9.33 14.33
C GLY A 18 -9.70 10.72 14.97
N GLY A 19 -10.50 11.66 14.45
CA GLY A 19 -10.47 13.06 14.84
C GLY A 19 -11.81 13.61 15.34
N ARG A 20 -12.10 14.87 15.02
CA ARG A 20 -13.37 15.54 15.31
C ARG A 20 -14.09 15.86 14.01
N ARG A 21 -15.41 16.07 14.06
CA ARG A 21 -16.24 16.42 12.87
C ARG A 21 -16.08 15.40 11.72
N CYS A 22 -16.03 14.11 12.03
CA CYS A 22 -15.98 13.03 11.03
C CYS A 22 -17.35 12.71 10.39
N GLU A 23 -18.43 13.32 10.88
CA GLU A 23 -19.76 13.11 10.29
C GLU A 23 -19.79 13.62 8.83
N GLY A 24 -20.31 12.81 7.93
CA GLY A 24 -20.40 13.12 6.50
C GLY A 24 -19.09 12.94 5.72
N THR A 25 -17.99 12.51 6.35
CA THR A 25 -16.75 12.21 5.63
C THR A 25 -16.80 10.84 4.96
N ILE A 26 -16.05 10.69 3.86
CA ILE A 26 -15.87 9.43 3.15
C ILE A 26 -14.65 8.73 3.75
N PRO A 27 -14.82 7.53 4.36
CA PRO A 27 -13.71 6.81 4.98
C PRO A 27 -12.75 6.24 3.92
N PRO A 28 -11.49 5.98 4.28
CA PRO A 28 -10.55 5.30 3.40
C PRO A 28 -10.95 3.84 3.17
N ALA A 29 -10.55 3.27 2.03
CA ALA A 29 -10.75 1.84 1.76
C ALA A 29 -9.84 0.93 2.61
N ALA A 30 -8.68 1.46 3.03
CA ALA A 30 -7.67 0.77 3.82
C ALA A 30 -7.01 1.76 4.79
N GLU A 31 -6.73 1.33 6.01
CA GLU A 31 -5.84 2.04 6.93
C GLU A 31 -4.49 1.33 6.98
N LEU A 32 -3.42 2.12 7.00
CA LEU A 32 -2.06 1.64 7.16
C LEU A 32 -1.57 1.97 8.57
N PRO A 33 -0.57 1.24 9.10
CA PRO A 33 -0.01 1.54 10.40
C PRO A 33 0.40 3.02 10.54
N SER A 34 0.11 3.62 11.70
CA SER A 34 0.46 5.03 11.96
C SER A 34 1.96 5.26 11.78
N ARG A 35 2.35 6.40 11.19
CA ARG A 35 3.76 6.75 10.89
C ARG A 35 4.48 5.79 9.93
N SER A 36 3.76 4.93 9.20
CA SER A 36 4.36 4.02 8.21
C SER A 36 4.91 4.71 6.98
N SER A 37 4.38 5.89 6.60
CA SER A 37 4.74 6.65 5.39
C SER A 37 4.62 5.80 4.11
N ALA A 38 3.45 5.87 3.47
CA ALA A 38 3.21 5.18 2.21
C ALA A 38 3.76 6.03 1.05
N ASP A 39 4.82 5.56 0.41
CA ASP A 39 5.61 6.40 -0.52
C ASP A 39 5.69 5.85 -1.95
N GLY A 40 5.32 4.59 -2.17
CA GLY A 40 5.19 4.00 -3.49
C GLY A 40 4.00 3.05 -3.55
N LEU A 41 3.34 3.00 -4.70
CA LEU A 41 2.15 2.21 -4.92
C LEU A 41 2.15 1.65 -6.35
N VAL A 42 1.81 0.38 -6.50
CA VAL A 42 1.52 -0.21 -7.82
C VAL A 42 0.36 -1.20 -7.74
N PHE A 43 -0.51 -1.19 -8.75
CA PHE A 43 -1.45 -2.29 -8.99
C PHE A 43 -0.72 -3.38 -9.78
N TYR A 44 -0.77 -4.61 -9.29
CA TYR A 44 -0.10 -5.71 -9.96
C TYR A 44 -0.93 -6.25 -11.12
N THR A 45 -0.42 -6.00 -12.32
CA THR A 45 -1.04 -6.43 -13.59
C THR A 45 -0.19 -7.48 -14.33
N GLY A 46 0.88 -7.97 -13.70
CA GLY A 46 1.71 -9.04 -14.25
C GLY A 46 1.09 -10.42 -14.05
N ASP A 47 1.68 -11.42 -14.69
CA ASP A 47 1.27 -12.83 -14.70
C ASP A 47 2.34 -13.77 -14.12
N GLN A 48 3.45 -13.21 -13.63
CA GLN A 48 4.60 -13.96 -13.12
C GLN A 48 4.41 -14.43 -11.66
N PHE A 49 3.57 -13.74 -10.88
CA PHE A 49 3.09 -14.23 -9.58
C PHE A 49 1.84 -15.12 -9.74
N PRO A 50 1.52 -15.98 -8.75
CA PRO A 50 0.28 -16.74 -8.74
C PRO A 50 -0.96 -15.86 -8.97
N SER A 51 -1.97 -16.42 -9.62
CA SER A 51 -3.15 -15.66 -10.09
C SER A 51 -3.88 -14.86 -9.01
N GLU A 52 -3.81 -15.30 -7.74
CA GLU A 52 -4.41 -14.56 -6.64
C GLU A 52 -3.72 -13.21 -6.37
N TYR A 53 -2.53 -12.97 -6.93
CA TYR A 53 -1.78 -11.71 -6.81
C TYR A 53 -2.25 -10.65 -7.81
N THR A 54 -2.85 -11.04 -8.93
CA THR A 54 -3.36 -10.14 -9.96
C THR A 54 -4.42 -9.18 -9.39
N ASN A 55 -4.37 -7.92 -9.81
CA ASN A 55 -5.25 -6.82 -9.36
C ASN A 55 -5.12 -6.44 -7.87
N ASN A 56 -4.13 -6.97 -7.15
CA ASN A 56 -3.80 -6.46 -5.82
C ASN A 56 -2.90 -5.24 -5.89
N ILE A 57 -2.85 -4.49 -4.79
CA ILE A 57 -2.00 -3.32 -4.66
C ILE A 57 -0.79 -3.69 -3.80
N PHE A 58 0.39 -3.24 -4.21
CA PHE A 58 1.59 -3.26 -3.39
C PHE A 58 1.96 -1.83 -3.01
N ILE A 59 2.15 -1.59 -1.71
CA ILE A 59 2.53 -0.29 -1.17
C ILE A 59 3.84 -0.43 -0.40
N THR A 60 4.84 0.36 -0.76
CA THR A 60 6.08 0.51 0.01
C THR A 60 5.85 1.45 1.17
N LEU A 61 6.25 1.02 2.37
CA LEU A 61 6.18 1.81 3.59
C LEU A 61 7.59 2.21 4.00
N TRP A 62 7.93 3.49 3.90
CA TRP A 62 9.27 4.02 4.20
C TRP A 62 9.64 3.84 5.68
N GLY A 63 8.67 4.03 6.57
CA GLY A 63 8.79 3.95 8.02
C GLY A 63 9.33 5.21 8.70
N GLY A 64 8.68 5.61 9.79
CA GLY A 64 9.07 6.77 10.58
C GLY A 64 10.41 6.62 11.31
N GLY A 65 10.93 7.72 11.84
CA GLY A 65 12.24 7.77 12.52
C GLY A 65 12.37 6.91 13.78
N ASP A 66 11.27 6.45 14.38
CA ASP A 66 11.28 5.57 15.55
C ASP A 66 11.62 4.11 15.23
N GLY A 67 11.65 3.73 13.95
CA GLY A 67 12.05 2.41 13.47
C GLY A 67 11.08 1.26 13.82
N SER A 68 9.94 1.56 14.44
CA SER A 68 8.97 0.56 14.93
C SER A 68 7.92 0.17 13.89
N THR A 69 7.72 1.03 12.88
CA THR A 69 6.65 0.89 11.88
C THR A 69 7.18 1.20 10.48
N GLY A 70 6.71 0.46 9.46
CA GLY A 70 7.14 0.57 8.07
C GLY A 70 8.34 -0.33 7.73
N LYS A 71 9.17 0.10 6.77
CA LYS A 71 10.34 -0.64 6.26
C LYS A 71 9.99 -1.99 5.61
N ASN A 72 8.85 -2.00 4.95
CA ASN A 72 8.24 -3.19 4.36
C ASN A 72 7.42 -2.80 3.13
N VAL A 73 7.02 -3.82 2.38
CA VAL A 73 5.97 -3.73 1.37
C VAL A 73 4.76 -4.46 1.89
N VAL A 74 3.60 -3.81 1.84
CA VAL A 74 2.32 -4.45 2.13
C VAL A 74 1.60 -4.79 0.83
N ARG A 75 0.89 -5.93 0.84
CA ARG A 75 -0.09 -6.32 -0.17
C ARG A 75 -1.47 -5.95 0.35
N ILE A 76 -2.24 -5.29 -0.49
CA ILE A 76 -3.63 -4.94 -0.24
C ILE A 76 -4.51 -5.67 -1.25
N VAL A 77 -5.46 -6.45 -0.73
CA VAL A 77 -6.53 -7.08 -1.50
C VAL A 77 -7.78 -6.25 -1.30
N LEU A 78 -8.33 -5.70 -2.38
CA LEU A 78 -9.58 -4.94 -2.34
C LEU A 78 -10.78 -5.85 -2.62
N THR A 79 -11.81 -5.75 -1.79
CA THR A 79 -13.09 -6.43 -1.99
C THR A 79 -14.17 -5.38 -2.17
N LYS A 80 -14.93 -5.45 -3.26
CA LYS A 80 -16.09 -4.58 -3.46
C LYS A 80 -17.27 -5.12 -2.66
N VAL A 81 -17.84 -4.28 -1.81
CA VAL A 81 -19.06 -4.55 -1.04
C VAL A 81 -20.03 -3.41 -1.34
N GLU A 82 -21.11 -3.72 -2.06
CA GLU A 82 -22.05 -2.73 -2.61
C GLU A 82 -21.29 -1.66 -3.43
N ASP A 83 -21.41 -0.39 -3.06
CA ASP A 83 -20.75 0.74 -3.73
C ASP A 83 -19.41 1.13 -3.08
N ARG A 84 -18.91 0.33 -2.14
CA ARG A 84 -17.68 0.61 -1.39
C ARG A 84 -16.64 -0.49 -1.57
N TYR A 85 -15.39 -0.15 -1.29
CA TYR A 85 -14.30 -1.11 -1.21
C TYR A 85 -13.88 -1.28 0.25
N THR A 86 -13.72 -2.53 0.66
CA THR A 86 -12.99 -2.89 1.88
C THR A 86 -11.63 -3.46 1.48
N ALA A 87 -10.67 -3.44 2.41
CA ALA A 87 -9.32 -3.87 2.13
C ALA A 87 -8.81 -4.85 3.19
N ARG A 88 -8.11 -5.90 2.72
CA ARG A 88 -7.25 -6.73 3.57
C ARG A 88 -5.80 -6.32 3.34
N VAL A 89 -5.14 -5.82 4.38
CA VAL A 89 -3.72 -5.45 4.36
C VAL A 89 -2.88 -6.55 5.01
N SER A 90 -1.81 -6.97 4.36
CA SER A 90 -0.85 -7.93 4.93
C SER A 90 0.58 -7.63 4.48
N ASN A 91 1.57 -7.96 5.30
CA ASN A 91 2.97 -7.91 4.88
C ASN A 91 3.21 -8.80 3.65
N PHE A 92 3.90 -8.26 2.66
CA PHE A 92 4.36 -8.98 1.48
C PHE A 92 5.87 -9.25 1.54
N ALA A 93 6.65 -8.21 1.82
CA ALA A 93 8.09 -8.30 1.97
C ALA A 93 8.56 -7.38 3.09
N THR A 94 9.53 -7.80 3.88
CA THR A 94 10.09 -7.05 5.01
C THR A 94 11.61 -6.99 4.90
N GLY A 95 12.27 -6.22 5.77
CA GLY A 95 13.73 -6.17 5.85
C GLY A 95 14.37 -5.04 5.02
N PHE A 96 13.57 -4.11 4.51
CA PHE A 96 14.08 -2.92 3.83
C PHE A 96 14.69 -1.93 4.85
N LYS A 97 15.53 -1.01 4.38
CA LYS A 97 15.97 0.14 5.15
C LYS A 97 14.94 1.26 5.04
N HIS A 98 14.66 1.73 3.83
CA HIS A 98 13.69 2.78 3.51
C HIS A 98 13.20 2.64 2.05
N PRO A 99 12.19 1.78 1.79
CA PRO A 99 11.69 1.57 0.44
C PRO A 99 10.88 2.78 -0.06
N LEU A 100 11.08 3.18 -1.31
CA LEU A 100 10.36 4.28 -1.98
C LEU A 100 9.64 3.80 -3.25
N PRO A 101 10.24 3.77 -4.46
CA PRO A 101 9.49 3.39 -5.63
C PRO A 101 9.26 1.87 -5.65
N ILE A 102 8.10 1.49 -6.17
CA ILE A 102 7.77 0.11 -6.55
C ILE A 102 7.09 0.12 -7.92
N ILE A 103 7.53 -0.76 -8.82
CA ILE A 103 6.94 -0.91 -10.16
C ILE A 103 6.82 -2.39 -10.54
N VAL A 104 5.95 -2.69 -11.50
CA VAL A 104 5.91 -3.97 -12.21
C VAL A 104 6.88 -3.88 -13.39
N ALA A 105 7.86 -4.78 -13.45
CA ALA A 105 8.80 -4.91 -14.55
C ALA A 105 8.14 -5.57 -15.78
N PRO A 106 8.75 -5.46 -16.99
CA PRO A 106 8.22 -6.09 -18.20
C PRO A 106 8.06 -7.61 -18.13
N ASP A 107 8.84 -8.27 -17.27
CA ASP A 107 8.77 -9.72 -17.02
C ASP A 107 7.74 -10.10 -15.94
N GLY A 108 6.93 -9.15 -15.47
CA GLY A 108 5.94 -9.34 -14.42
C GLY A 108 6.52 -9.44 -13.00
N SER A 109 7.83 -9.25 -12.79
CA SER A 109 8.42 -9.15 -11.45
C SER A 109 8.17 -7.76 -10.82
N LEU A 110 8.34 -7.64 -9.51
CA LEU A 110 8.32 -6.34 -8.83
C LEU A 110 9.75 -5.81 -8.70
N LEU A 111 9.97 -4.55 -9.07
CA LEU A 111 11.19 -3.81 -8.74
C LEU A 111 10.91 -2.84 -7.62
N ILE A 112 11.70 -2.89 -6.56
CA ILE A 112 11.54 -2.08 -5.36
C ILE A 112 12.84 -1.33 -5.10
N GLY A 113 12.80 0.00 -5.10
CA GLY A 113 13.94 0.82 -4.71
C GLY A 113 14.01 0.99 -3.20
N ASP A 114 15.07 0.49 -2.58
CA ASP A 114 15.40 0.76 -1.18
C ASP A 114 16.38 1.93 -1.11
N HIS A 115 15.82 3.14 -0.94
CA HIS A 115 16.61 4.36 -0.86
C HIS A 115 17.59 4.34 0.31
N GLY A 116 17.18 3.78 1.45
CA GLY A 116 18.03 3.71 2.64
C GLY A 116 19.23 2.76 2.47
N ALA A 117 19.11 1.76 1.59
CA ALA A 117 20.18 0.84 1.26
C ALA A 117 20.95 1.22 -0.03
N GLY A 118 20.41 2.14 -0.83
CA GLY A 118 20.97 2.48 -2.15
C GLY A 118 20.86 1.33 -3.16
N THR A 119 19.83 0.47 -3.05
CA THR A 119 19.67 -0.72 -3.89
C THR A 119 18.32 -0.78 -4.58
N VAL A 120 18.25 -1.50 -5.70
CA VAL A 120 16.99 -1.90 -6.33
C VAL A 120 16.90 -3.41 -6.24
N LEU A 121 15.83 -3.91 -5.61
CA LEU A 121 15.56 -5.33 -5.46
C LEU A 121 14.56 -5.78 -6.52
N ARG A 122 14.80 -6.95 -7.11
CA ARG A 122 13.85 -7.65 -7.97
C ARG A 122 13.21 -8.80 -7.20
N VAL A 123 11.89 -8.77 -7.07
CA VAL A 123 11.10 -9.82 -6.41
C VAL A 123 10.32 -10.59 -7.47
N PHE A 124 10.62 -11.88 -7.58
CA PHE A 124 10.04 -12.79 -8.56
C PHE A 124 9.65 -14.10 -7.87
N TYR A 125 8.61 -14.75 -8.38
CA TYR A 125 8.09 -16.03 -7.92
C TYR A 125 8.84 -17.17 -8.61
N THR A 126 9.18 -18.20 -7.86
CA THR A 126 10.02 -19.31 -8.35
C THR A 126 9.27 -20.63 -8.54
N GLY A 127 7.99 -20.71 -8.18
CA GLY A 127 7.12 -21.83 -8.56
C GLY A 127 7.29 -23.14 -7.77
N PHE A 128 7.88 -23.12 -6.58
CA PHE A 128 8.05 -24.32 -5.75
C PHE A 128 6.99 -24.47 -4.66
#